data_AF-A0A430QDY8-F1
#
_entry.id   AF-A0A430QDY8-F1
#
_cell.length_a   1.000
_cell.length_b   1.000
_cell.length_c   1.000
_cell.angle_alpha   90.00
_cell.angle_beta   90.00
_cell.angle_gamma   90.00
#
_symmetry.space_group_name_H-M   'P 1'
#
loop_
_entity.id
_entity.type
_entity.pdbx_description
1 polymer ?
#
loop_
_entity_poly.entity_id
_entity_poly.type
_entity_poly.pdbx_seq_one_letter_code
_entity_poly.pdbx_strand_id
1 'polypeptide(L)'
;MLFFYHKSVAFVTNQLCLIYFNGYSDIPLFGTILFVCYNLTMTFLISHQANLRAWYIVLWILDGIWHGVVTFFIPFFCLAGGNLYAEAIFYETKNNSYRIYDFTMIGNASFVYLWIAVTLRSTIWTRDFNMMLIMSHIGTTLNVVILFLFQTFVPSTSNEYQRYAQLCRSPAFWFAFPLTVFIANIPGLIWRLASDTWWTIRIELKNLPKKNKRKSYLNNPLVWLKAFVFGQTEENESILQKNENDINTFKEQINHSYQP
;
A
#
# COMPACT_ATOMS: atom_id res chain seq x y z
N MET A 1 -8.20 5.28 14.79
CA MET A 1 -9.09 4.09 14.83
C MET A 1 -9.28 3.39 13.49
N LEU A 2 -9.63 4.06 12.37
CA LEU A 2 -9.89 3.36 11.09
C LEU A 2 -8.68 2.55 10.55
N PHE A 3 -7.47 3.12 10.65
CA PHE A 3 -6.24 2.43 10.24
C PHE A 3 -5.97 1.15 11.07
N PHE A 4 -6.45 1.10 12.32
CA PHE A 4 -6.34 -0.08 13.16
C PHE A 4 -7.15 -1.26 12.62
N TYR A 5 -8.38 -1.03 12.14
CA TYR A 5 -9.19 -2.07 11.52
C TYR A 5 -8.55 -2.60 10.24
N HIS A 6 -8.05 -1.70 9.40
CA HIS A 6 -7.38 -2.07 8.15
C HIS A 6 -6.20 -3.02 8.37
N LYS A 7 -5.25 -2.66 9.26
CA LYS A 7 -4.07 -3.50 9.52
C LYS A 7 -4.45 -4.88 10.09
N SER A 8 -5.41 -4.92 11.02
CA SER A 8 -5.81 -6.16 11.68
C SER A 8 -6.54 -7.08 10.71
N VAL A 9 -7.41 -6.53 9.86
CA VAL A 9 -8.08 -7.28 8.80
C VAL A 9 -7.06 -7.78 7.78
N ALA A 10 -6.09 -6.97 7.37
CA ALA A 10 -5.05 -7.40 6.43
C ALA A 10 -4.21 -8.56 6.97
N PHE A 11 -3.84 -8.50 8.26
CA PHE A 11 -3.14 -9.58 8.94
C PHE A 11 -3.96 -10.86 9.04
N VAL A 12 -5.22 -10.78 9.50
CA VAL A 12 -6.10 -11.95 9.61
C VAL A 12 -6.39 -12.55 8.23
N THR A 13 -6.57 -11.72 7.20
CA THR A 13 -6.83 -12.20 5.84
C THR A 13 -5.63 -12.96 5.28
N ASN A 14 -4.41 -12.43 5.46
CA ASN A 14 -3.18 -13.13 5.04
C ASN A 14 -3.06 -14.49 5.75
N GLN A 15 -3.35 -14.51 7.06
CA GLN A 15 -3.34 -15.75 7.85
C GLN A 15 -4.40 -16.76 7.39
N LEU A 16 -5.62 -16.32 7.06
CA LEU A 16 -6.65 -17.19 6.51
C LEU A 16 -6.22 -17.80 5.16
N CYS A 17 -5.57 -17.03 4.30
CA CYS A 17 -5.02 -17.56 3.04
C CYS A 17 -3.94 -18.62 3.31
N LEU A 18 -3.02 -18.36 4.24
CA LEU A 18 -1.99 -19.34 4.63
C LEU A 18 -2.60 -20.65 5.16
N ILE A 19 -3.58 -20.56 6.06
CA ILE A 19 -4.26 -21.73 6.64
C ILE A 19 -4.97 -22.54 5.56
N TYR A 20 -5.65 -21.87 4.62
CA TYR A 20 -6.34 -22.52 3.51
C TYR A 20 -5.38 -23.35 2.65
N PHE A 21 -4.22 -22.79 2.29
CA PHE A 21 -3.22 -23.48 1.47
C PHE A 21 -2.44 -24.55 2.24
N ASN A 22 -2.43 -24.50 3.57
CA ASN A 22 -1.86 -25.54 4.43
C ASN A 22 -2.88 -26.64 4.82
N GLY A 23 -4.05 -26.68 4.17
CA GLY A 23 -5.09 -27.69 4.40
C GLY A 23 -5.73 -27.62 5.79
N TYR A 24 -5.78 -26.44 6.42
CA TYR A 24 -6.27 -26.26 7.79
C TYR A 24 -5.51 -27.04 8.87
N SER A 25 -4.29 -27.46 8.60
CA SER A 25 -3.43 -28.03 9.64
C SER A 25 -2.96 -26.92 10.59
N ASP A 26 -3.28 -27.05 11.88
CA ASP A 26 -3.01 -26.12 13.00
C ASP A 26 -1.51 -25.99 13.34
N ILE A 27 -0.66 -25.84 12.33
CA ILE A 27 0.73 -25.44 12.57
C ILE A 27 0.72 -23.91 12.58
N PRO A 28 0.98 -23.25 13.72
CA PRO A 28 1.23 -21.82 13.72
C PRO A 28 2.50 -21.58 12.92
N LEU A 29 2.33 -21.33 11.62
CA LEU A 29 3.40 -21.04 10.66
C LEU A 29 4.08 -19.69 10.94
N PHE A 30 3.50 -18.91 11.86
CA PHE A 30 4.13 -17.77 12.48
C PHE A 30 4.64 -18.18 13.86
N GLY A 31 5.92 -17.93 14.14
CA GLY A 31 6.36 -17.87 15.53
C GLY A 31 5.45 -16.91 16.30
N THR A 32 4.92 -17.33 17.46
CA THR A 32 4.02 -16.57 18.35
C THR A 32 4.47 -15.11 18.58
N ILE A 33 5.78 -14.87 18.43
CA ILE A 33 6.46 -13.57 18.54
C ILE A 33 6.07 -12.61 17.40
N LEU A 34 5.90 -13.06 16.16
CA LEU A 34 5.49 -12.22 15.03
C LEU A 34 4.10 -11.62 15.26
N PHE A 35 3.18 -12.44 15.77
CA PHE A 35 1.83 -12.02 16.14
C PHE A 35 1.86 -10.95 17.24
N VAL A 36 2.72 -11.13 18.25
CA VAL A 36 2.91 -10.16 19.34
C VAL A 36 3.54 -8.86 18.81
N CYS A 37 4.61 -8.94 18.01
CA CYS A 37 5.30 -7.78 17.45
C CYS A 37 4.38 -6.95 16.53
N TYR A 38 3.59 -7.60 15.66
CA TYR A 38 2.66 -6.91 14.76
C TYR A 38 1.61 -6.11 15.53
N ASN A 39 1.00 -6.73 16.55
CA ASN A 39 -0.06 -6.11 17.33
C ASN A 39 0.48 -5.08 18.33
N LEU A 40 1.68 -5.25 18.89
CA LEU A 40 2.24 -4.31 19.87
C LEU A 40 2.66 -2.99 19.23
N THR A 41 3.42 -3.02 18.13
CA THR A 41 4.08 -1.81 17.59
C THR A 41 3.14 -0.94 16.77
N MET A 42 2.20 -1.55 16.02
CA MET A 42 1.28 -0.79 15.19
C MET A 42 0.04 -0.27 15.95
N THR A 43 -0.18 -0.67 17.21
CA THR A 43 -1.39 -0.29 17.97
C THR A 43 -1.22 1.00 18.77
N PHE A 44 0.02 1.37 19.12
CA PHE A 44 0.25 2.42 20.10
C PHE A 44 0.18 3.86 19.56
N LEU A 45 0.32 4.09 18.25
CA LEU A 45 0.65 5.44 17.72
C LEU A 45 -0.38 6.11 16.80
N ILE A 46 -1.48 5.47 16.39
CA ILE A 46 -2.41 6.00 15.36
C ILE A 46 -3.88 6.01 15.85
N SER A 47 -4.16 6.72 16.94
CA SER A 47 -5.51 6.73 17.55
C SER A 47 -6.43 7.89 17.13
N HIS A 48 -5.95 8.97 16.52
CA HIS A 48 -6.78 10.18 16.35
C HIS A 48 -7.48 10.30 14.99
N GLN A 49 -8.72 9.81 14.86
CA GLN A 49 -9.67 10.18 13.78
C GLN A 49 -11.11 10.04 14.30
N ALA A 50 -11.90 11.13 14.30
CA ALA A 50 -13.18 11.25 15.03
C ALA A 50 -14.46 11.28 14.16
N ASN A 51 -14.38 11.07 12.84
CA ASN A 51 -15.56 11.10 11.96
C ASN A 51 -15.82 9.71 11.33
N LEU A 52 -16.64 8.89 11.99
CA LEU A 52 -16.92 7.50 11.62
C LEU A 52 -18.37 7.35 11.14
N ARG A 53 -18.59 7.39 9.81
CA ARG A 53 -19.80 6.76 9.23
C ARG A 53 -19.48 5.29 8.95
N ALA A 54 -20.42 4.40 9.25
CA ALA A 54 -20.27 2.95 9.09
C ALA A 54 -19.82 2.54 7.67
N TRP A 55 -20.28 3.27 6.65
CA TRP A 55 -19.86 3.04 5.26
C TRP A 55 -18.34 3.15 5.05
N TYR A 56 -17.67 4.10 5.71
CA TYR A 56 -16.22 4.22 5.58
C TYR A 56 -15.52 3.03 6.22
N ILE A 57 -16.01 2.51 7.34
CA ILE A 57 -15.44 1.33 8.01
C ILE A 57 -15.42 0.13 7.04
N VAL A 58 -16.51 -0.10 6.31
CA VAL A 58 -16.60 -1.19 5.32
C VAL A 58 -15.56 -1.04 4.21
N LEU A 59 -15.34 0.17 3.69
CA LEU A 59 -14.31 0.41 2.67
C LEU A 59 -12.89 0.11 3.20
N TRP A 60 -12.60 0.46 4.45
CA TRP A 60 -11.31 0.16 5.08
C TRP A 60 -11.12 -1.35 5.33
N ILE A 61 -12.20 -2.08 5.62
CA ILE A 61 -12.17 -3.54 5.74
C ILE A 61 -11.88 -4.18 4.37
N LEU A 62 -12.58 -3.76 3.31
CA LEU A 62 -12.35 -4.27 1.95
C LEU A 62 -10.91 -3.98 1.47
N ASP A 63 -10.40 -2.78 1.74
CA ASP A 63 -9.00 -2.41 1.47
C ASP A 63 -8.02 -3.29 2.28
N GLY A 64 -8.37 -3.62 3.53
CA GLY A 64 -7.60 -4.54 4.37
C GLY A 64 -7.56 -5.95 3.78
N ILE A 65 -8.71 -6.46 3.31
CA ILE A 65 -8.81 -7.77 2.64
C ILE A 65 -7.93 -7.77 1.40
N TRP A 66 -8.00 -6.73 0.56
CA TRP A 66 -7.13 -6.59 -0.61
C TRP A 66 -5.65 -6.66 -0.24
N HIS A 67 -5.21 -5.87 0.75
CA HIS A 67 -3.83 -5.89 1.22
C HIS A 67 -3.41 -7.29 1.70
N GLY A 68 -4.25 -7.98 2.47
CA GLY A 68 -3.96 -9.34 2.95
C GLY A 68 -3.86 -10.38 1.83
N VAL A 69 -4.76 -10.32 0.85
CA VAL A 69 -4.76 -11.20 -0.33
C VAL A 69 -3.52 -10.98 -1.18
N VAL A 70 -3.23 -9.74 -1.55
CA VAL A 70 -2.09 -9.40 -2.41
C VAL A 70 -0.75 -9.79 -1.78
N THR A 71 -0.60 -9.50 -0.49
CA THR A 71 0.63 -9.78 0.26
C THR A 71 0.86 -11.27 0.50
N PHE A 72 -0.14 -12.12 0.26
CA PHE A 72 0.01 -13.57 0.25
C PHE A 72 0.21 -14.13 -1.17
N PHE A 73 -0.65 -13.77 -2.12
CA PHE A 73 -0.64 -14.39 -3.45
C PHE A 73 0.60 -14.04 -4.27
N ILE A 74 1.11 -12.81 -4.18
CA ILE A 74 2.33 -12.44 -4.92
C ILE A 74 3.54 -13.25 -4.45
N PRO A 75 3.90 -13.31 -3.15
CA PRO A 75 4.97 -14.20 -2.71
C PRO A 75 4.65 -15.67 -2.98
N PHE A 76 3.39 -16.10 -2.94
CA PHE A 76 3.03 -17.47 -3.32
C PHE A 76 3.41 -17.80 -4.78
N PHE A 77 3.06 -16.93 -5.73
CA PHE A 77 3.44 -17.15 -7.13
C PHE A 77 4.94 -16.94 -7.38
N CYS A 78 5.58 -15.98 -6.72
CA CYS A 78 6.99 -15.67 -6.95
C CYS A 78 7.97 -16.62 -6.24
N LEU A 79 7.60 -17.18 -5.08
CA LEU A 79 8.48 -18.02 -4.25
C LEU A 79 8.16 -19.51 -4.37
N ALA A 80 6.89 -19.90 -4.41
CA ALA A 80 6.49 -21.31 -4.62
C ALA A 80 6.28 -21.67 -6.10
N GLY A 81 6.32 -20.69 -7.01
CA GLY A 81 5.96 -20.93 -8.42
C GLY A 81 4.47 -21.24 -8.63
N GLY A 82 3.63 -21.10 -7.60
CA GLY A 82 2.18 -21.32 -7.68
C GLY A 82 1.77 -22.73 -8.11
N ASN A 83 2.59 -23.75 -7.82
CA ASN A 83 2.44 -25.14 -8.27
C ASN A 83 2.51 -25.34 -9.80
N LEU A 84 2.92 -24.33 -10.56
CA LEU A 84 3.02 -24.35 -12.02
C LEU A 84 4.45 -24.10 -12.52
N TYR A 85 5.22 -23.30 -11.78
CA TYR A 85 6.60 -22.94 -12.08
C TYR A 85 7.56 -23.46 -11.02
N ALA A 86 8.86 -23.41 -11.30
CA ALA A 86 9.89 -23.82 -10.36
C ALA A 86 9.90 -22.95 -9.10
N GLU A 87 10.12 -23.59 -7.96
CA GLU A 87 10.27 -22.94 -6.66
C GLU A 87 11.53 -22.07 -6.63
N ALA A 88 11.52 -21.01 -5.82
CA ALA A 88 12.65 -20.12 -5.66
C ALA A 88 13.84 -20.82 -4.98
N ILE A 89 15.05 -20.44 -5.39
CA ILE A 89 16.29 -20.96 -4.83
C ILE A 89 16.65 -20.18 -3.55
N PHE A 90 16.95 -20.91 -2.47
CA PHE A 90 17.41 -20.36 -1.19
C PHE A 90 18.80 -20.88 -0.85
N TYR A 91 19.71 -19.97 -0.50
CA TYR A 91 21.10 -20.28 -0.17
C TYR A 91 21.33 -20.35 1.33
N GLU A 92 21.95 -21.45 1.79
CA GLU A 92 22.27 -21.65 3.20
C GLU A 92 23.57 -20.93 3.63
N THR A 93 23.66 -20.55 4.90
CA THR A 93 24.75 -19.72 5.43
C THR A 93 26.10 -20.43 5.48
N LYS A 94 26.08 -21.74 5.78
CA LYS A 94 27.31 -22.47 6.13
C LYS A 94 27.94 -23.28 5.01
N ASN A 95 27.17 -23.76 4.02
CA ASN A 95 27.67 -24.76 3.07
C ASN A 95 27.46 -24.45 1.57
N ASN A 96 26.98 -23.28 1.17
CA ASN A 96 26.59 -22.99 -0.22
C ASN A 96 25.62 -24.03 -0.85
N SER A 97 25.08 -24.94 -0.03
CA SER A 97 24.04 -25.86 -0.40
C SER A 97 22.74 -25.09 -0.60
N TYR A 98 21.99 -25.46 -1.64
CA TYR A 98 20.64 -24.96 -1.82
C TYR A 98 19.71 -25.70 -0.85
N ARG A 99 18.83 -24.96 -0.18
CA ARG A 99 17.73 -25.56 0.56
C ARG A 99 16.50 -25.54 -0.33
N ILE A 100 15.80 -26.67 -0.35
CA ILE A 100 14.50 -26.79 -1.00
C ILE A 100 13.52 -25.87 -0.26
N TYR A 101 12.61 -25.30 -1.02
CA TYR A 101 11.54 -24.45 -0.55
C TYR A 101 10.68 -25.16 0.52
N ASP A 102 10.19 -24.37 1.47
CA ASP A 102 9.29 -24.81 2.53
C ASP A 102 8.17 -23.77 2.68
N PHE A 103 6.94 -24.23 2.95
CA PHE A 103 5.76 -23.38 3.09
C PHE A 103 5.90 -22.35 4.23
N THR A 104 6.69 -22.68 5.26
CA THR A 104 7.07 -21.75 6.35
C THR A 104 7.79 -20.51 5.83
N MET A 105 8.56 -20.62 4.73
CA MET A 105 9.27 -19.48 4.13
C MET A 105 8.31 -18.47 3.51
N ILE A 106 7.20 -18.93 2.92
CA ILE A 106 6.19 -18.02 2.36
C ILE A 106 5.47 -17.28 3.46
N GLY A 107 5.09 -17.96 4.55
CA GLY A 107 4.49 -17.27 5.69
C GLY A 107 5.40 -16.15 6.19
N ASN A 108 6.68 -16.44 6.40
CA ASN A 108 7.65 -15.43 6.84
C ASN A 108 7.84 -14.29 5.81
N ALA A 109 7.92 -14.59 4.51
CA ALA A 109 8.04 -13.59 3.46
C ALA A 109 6.77 -12.73 3.33
N SER A 110 5.59 -13.34 3.31
CA SER A 110 4.29 -12.67 3.19
C SER A 110 4.08 -11.71 4.37
N PHE A 111 4.51 -12.11 5.57
CA PHE A 111 4.43 -11.26 6.75
C PHE A 111 5.37 -10.04 6.67
N VAL A 112 6.62 -10.23 6.24
CA VAL A 112 7.55 -9.10 6.04
C VAL A 112 7.01 -8.13 4.99
N TYR A 113 6.45 -8.64 3.89
CA TYR A 113 5.85 -7.79 2.86
C TYR A 113 4.58 -7.09 3.35
N LEU A 114 3.69 -7.79 4.04
CA LEU A 114 2.50 -7.21 4.65
C LEU A 114 2.87 -6.08 5.61
N TRP A 115 3.86 -6.32 6.46
CA TRP A 115 4.36 -5.30 7.38
C TRP A 115 4.77 -4.05 6.61
N ILE A 116 5.73 -4.17 5.70
CA ILE A 116 6.28 -3.02 4.99
C ILE A 116 5.19 -2.31 4.17
N ALA A 117 4.30 -3.07 3.52
CA ALA A 117 3.19 -2.52 2.76
C ALA A 117 2.22 -1.71 3.63
N VAL A 118 1.87 -2.19 4.82
CA VAL A 118 0.99 -1.47 5.76
C VAL A 118 1.70 -0.26 6.38
N THR A 119 3.00 -0.37 6.65
CA THR A 119 3.80 0.78 7.11
C THR A 119 3.82 1.89 6.05
N LEU A 120 4.09 1.56 4.78
CA LEU A 120 4.04 2.50 3.67
C LEU A 120 2.64 3.10 3.48
N ARG A 121 1.58 2.29 3.67
CA ARG A 121 0.19 2.73 3.61
C ARG A 121 -0.14 3.82 4.63
N SER A 122 0.52 3.81 5.80
CA SER A 122 0.40 4.86 6.82
C SER A 122 1.09 6.17 6.42
N THR A 123 2.11 6.11 5.55
CA THR A 123 2.85 7.28 5.02
C THR A 123 2.10 7.93 3.86
N ILE A 124 1.55 7.11 2.95
CA ILE A 124 0.35 7.48 2.18
C ILE A 124 -0.75 7.85 3.21
N TRP A 125 -1.94 8.37 2.96
CA TRP A 125 -2.87 8.85 4.02
C TRP A 125 -2.40 9.97 4.95
N THR A 126 -1.22 9.93 5.55
CA THR A 126 -0.76 11.04 6.38
C THR A 126 -0.51 12.24 5.47
N ARG A 127 -1.06 13.39 5.89
CA ARG A 127 -0.96 14.66 5.16
C ARG A 127 0.31 15.43 5.53
N ASP A 128 0.74 15.33 6.79
CA ASP A 128 1.89 16.05 7.31
C ASP A 128 3.00 15.08 7.72
N PHE A 129 4.18 15.22 7.12
CA PHE A 129 5.38 14.48 7.51
C PHE A 129 5.93 15.02 8.82
N ASN A 130 5.36 14.57 9.93
CA ASN A 130 5.81 14.91 11.27
C ASN A 130 6.96 13.98 11.71
N MET A 131 7.91 14.50 12.48
CA MET A 131 9.01 13.73 13.10
C MET A 131 8.50 12.52 13.90
N MET A 132 7.31 12.61 14.51
CA MET A 132 6.68 11.49 15.23
C MET A 132 6.40 10.29 14.30
N LEU A 133 6.08 10.55 13.04
CA LEU A 133 5.81 9.52 12.03
C LEU A 133 7.12 8.90 11.53
N ILE A 134 8.17 9.70 11.39
CA ILE A 134 9.51 9.18 11.08
C ILE A 134 9.99 8.28 12.22
N MET A 135 9.80 8.70 13.48
CA MET A 135 10.14 7.87 14.65
C MET A 135 9.33 6.57 14.69
N SER A 136 8.04 6.58 14.30
CA SER A 136 7.23 5.36 14.23
C SER A 136 7.69 4.41 13.11
N HIS A 137 8.16 4.94 11.98
CA HIS A 137 8.79 4.14 10.93
C HIS A 137 10.12 3.52 11.37
N ILE A 138 10.93 4.27 12.10
CA ILE A 138 12.19 3.74 12.67
C ILE A 138 11.89 2.63 13.68
N GLY A 139 10.94 2.85 14.59
CA GLY A 139 10.51 1.84 15.57
C GLY A 139 9.94 0.57 14.93
N THR A 140 9.20 0.70 13.83
CA THR A 140 8.69 -0.46 13.09
C THR A 140 9.78 -1.20 12.31
N THR A 141 10.77 -0.48 11.78
CA THR A 141 11.95 -1.09 11.12
C THR A 141 12.85 -1.83 12.12
N LEU A 142 12.99 -1.31 13.34
CA LEU A 142 13.71 -1.96 14.44
C LEU A 142 13.17 -3.37 14.77
N ASN A 143 11.88 -3.62 14.57
CA ASN A 143 11.34 -4.97 14.80
C ASN A 143 11.84 -5.99 13.78
N VAL A 144 12.14 -5.59 12.54
CA VAL A 144 12.78 -6.48 11.57
C VAL A 144 14.15 -6.91 12.09
N VAL A 145 14.89 -5.98 12.72
CA VAL A 145 16.17 -6.29 13.38
C VAL A 145 15.98 -7.27 14.54
N ILE A 146 14.90 -7.14 15.32
CA ILE A 146 14.58 -8.09 16.40
C ILE A 146 14.33 -9.50 15.83
N LEU A 147 13.65 -9.63 14.69
CA LEU A 147 13.46 -10.93 14.01
C LEU A 147 14.80 -11.53 13.54
N PHE A 148 15.70 -10.68 13.04
CA PHE A 148 17.06 -11.07 12.65
C PHE A 148 17.94 -11.50 13.83
N LEU A 149 17.73 -10.94 15.01
CA LEU A 149 18.41 -11.34 16.24
C LEU A 149 17.81 -12.64 16.79
N PHE A 150 16.48 -12.78 16.77
CA PHE A 150 15.78 -13.95 17.30
C PHE A 150 16.27 -15.24 16.65
N GLN A 151 16.42 -15.29 15.31
CA GLN A 151 16.91 -16.47 14.59
C GLN A 151 18.32 -16.94 15.02
N THR A 152 19.11 -16.11 15.71
CA THR A 152 20.44 -16.51 16.24
C THR A 152 20.36 -17.22 17.59
N PHE A 153 19.26 -17.03 18.33
CA PHE A 153 19.03 -17.64 19.64
C PHE A 153 18.22 -18.94 19.56
N VAL A 154 17.60 -19.24 18.41
CA VAL A 154 16.85 -20.48 18.23
C VAL A 154 17.79 -21.65 17.92
N PRO A 155 17.58 -22.85 18.51
CA PRO A 155 18.37 -24.04 18.20
C PRO A 155 18.41 -24.35 16.70
N SER A 156 19.54 -24.87 16.21
CA SER A 156 19.75 -25.23 14.80
C SER A 156 18.84 -26.37 14.30
N THR A 157 18.16 -27.06 15.22
CA THR A 157 17.16 -28.11 14.93
C THR A 157 15.76 -27.56 14.67
N SER A 158 15.54 -26.27 14.97
CA SER A 158 14.25 -25.63 14.77
C SER A 158 14.06 -25.17 13.33
N ASN A 159 12.81 -25.10 12.89
CA ASN A 159 12.45 -24.58 11.56
C ASN A 159 12.75 -23.08 11.41
N GLU A 160 12.85 -22.34 12.51
CA GLU A 160 13.08 -20.88 12.55
C GLU A 160 14.55 -20.49 12.43
N TYR A 161 15.48 -21.46 12.51
CA TYR A 161 16.91 -21.17 12.43
C TYR A 161 17.30 -20.62 11.05
N GLN A 162 17.87 -19.42 11.03
CA GLN A 162 18.41 -18.72 9.85
C GLN A 162 17.42 -18.45 8.70
N ARG A 163 16.10 -18.50 8.92
CA ARG A 163 15.12 -18.35 7.83
C ARG A 163 15.09 -16.96 7.22
N TYR A 164 15.18 -15.91 8.03
CA TYR A 164 15.22 -14.54 7.52
C TYR A 164 16.52 -14.27 6.74
N ALA A 165 17.64 -14.83 7.22
CA ALA A 165 18.91 -14.75 6.49
C ALA A 165 18.85 -15.46 5.13
N GLN A 166 18.16 -16.60 5.04
CA GLN A 166 17.95 -17.33 3.78
C GLN A 166 17.02 -16.57 2.82
N LEU A 167 15.93 -15.99 3.34
CA LEU A 167 15.01 -15.15 2.54
C LEU A 167 15.76 -13.97 1.91
N CYS A 168 16.56 -13.24 2.68
CA CYS A 168 17.33 -12.10 2.18
C CYS A 168 18.45 -12.47 1.20
N ARG A 169 18.86 -13.74 1.13
CA ARG A 169 19.82 -14.21 0.11
C ARG A 169 19.14 -14.63 -1.19
N SER A 170 17.84 -14.85 -1.17
CA SER A 170 17.10 -15.22 -2.38
C SER A 170 16.88 -13.99 -3.26
N PRO A 171 17.28 -14.01 -4.55
CA PRO A 171 16.98 -12.91 -5.46
C PRO A 171 15.48 -12.77 -5.71
N ALA A 172 14.72 -13.87 -5.70
CA ALA A 172 13.28 -13.87 -5.90
C ALA A 172 12.56 -13.06 -4.81
N PHE A 173 13.06 -13.12 -3.57
CA PHE A 173 12.53 -12.31 -2.46
C PHE A 173 12.67 -10.81 -2.73
N TRP A 174 13.78 -10.36 -3.30
CA TRP A 174 13.99 -8.94 -3.59
C TRP A 174 13.21 -8.43 -4.80
N PHE A 175 12.91 -9.29 -5.78
CA PHE A 175 12.05 -8.93 -6.91
C PHE A 175 10.56 -8.94 -6.53
N ALA A 176 10.13 -9.91 -5.72
CA ALA A 176 8.76 -9.99 -5.24
C ALA A 176 8.42 -8.85 -4.27
N PHE A 177 9.40 -8.35 -3.52
CA PHE A 177 9.23 -7.27 -2.56
C PHE A 177 8.60 -5.98 -3.14
N PRO A 178 9.24 -5.26 -4.09
CA PRO A 178 8.71 -4.01 -4.62
C PRO A 178 7.40 -4.24 -5.39
N LEU A 179 7.29 -5.38 -6.08
CA LEU A 179 6.08 -5.76 -6.79
C LEU A 179 4.89 -5.89 -5.83
N THR A 180 5.08 -6.62 -4.73
CA THR A 180 4.04 -6.85 -3.71
C THR A 180 3.62 -5.54 -3.06
N VAL A 181 4.59 -4.74 -2.61
CA VAL A 181 4.33 -3.47 -1.92
C VAL A 181 3.62 -2.49 -2.85
N PHE A 182 4.02 -2.43 -4.12
CA PHE A 182 3.38 -1.55 -5.10
C PHE A 182 1.93 -1.97 -5.36
N ILE A 183 1.68 -3.21 -5.74
CA ILE A 183 0.33 -3.71 -6.07
C ILE A 183 -0.61 -3.59 -4.87
N ALA A 184 -0.12 -3.86 -3.65
CA ALA A 184 -0.92 -3.71 -2.44
C ALA A 184 -1.40 -2.26 -2.27
N ASN A 185 -0.54 -1.27 -2.55
CA ASN A 185 -0.83 0.15 -2.33
C ASN A 185 -1.50 0.87 -3.52
N ILE A 186 -1.56 0.28 -4.73
CA ILE A 186 -2.16 0.90 -5.92
C ILE A 186 -3.59 1.42 -5.66
N PRO A 187 -4.55 0.62 -5.14
CA PRO A 187 -5.91 1.11 -4.96
C PRO A 187 -6.00 2.29 -4.00
N GLY A 188 -5.22 2.23 -2.91
CA GLY A 188 -5.12 3.30 -1.94
C GLY A 188 -4.52 4.59 -2.52
N LEU A 189 -3.52 4.48 -3.40
CA LEU A 189 -2.92 5.61 -4.11
C LEU A 189 -3.91 6.24 -5.09
N ILE A 190 -4.57 5.43 -5.92
CA ILE A 190 -5.59 5.89 -6.88
C ILE A 190 -6.71 6.63 -6.14
N TRP A 191 -7.21 6.06 -5.05
CA TRP A 191 -8.26 6.67 -4.25
C TRP A 191 -7.84 8.01 -3.64
N ARG A 192 -6.61 8.09 -3.11
CA ARG A 192 -6.07 9.34 -2.54
C ARG A 192 -5.98 10.43 -3.61
N LEU A 193 -5.37 10.10 -4.75
CA LEU A 193 -5.22 11.02 -5.87
C LEU A 193 -6.59 11.51 -6.38
N ALA A 194 -7.54 10.60 -6.61
CA ALA A 194 -8.88 10.95 -7.06
C ALA A 194 -9.63 11.83 -6.04
N SER A 195 -9.49 11.53 -4.75
CA SER A 195 -10.10 12.32 -3.67
C SER A 195 -9.51 13.74 -3.60
N ASP A 196 -8.19 13.86 -3.70
CA ASP A 196 -7.52 15.17 -3.65
C ASP A 196 -7.90 16.02 -4.86
N THR A 197 -7.88 15.46 -6.08
CA THR A 197 -8.33 16.15 -7.30
C THR A 197 -9.80 16.59 -7.20
N TRP A 198 -10.67 15.71 -6.68
CA TRP A 198 -12.08 16.05 -6.48
C TRP A 198 -12.29 17.22 -5.51
N TRP A 199 -11.54 17.24 -4.41
CA TRP A 199 -11.61 18.33 -3.43
C TRP A 199 -11.10 19.65 -4.00
N THR A 200 -9.99 19.64 -4.73
CA THR A 200 -9.45 20.83 -5.42
C THR A 200 -10.50 21.43 -6.36
N ILE A 201 -11.10 20.60 -7.22
CA ILE A 201 -12.14 21.05 -8.16
C ILE A 201 -13.34 21.64 -7.39
N ARG A 202 -13.78 21.03 -6.29
CA ARG A 202 -14.92 21.55 -5.53
C ARG A 202 -14.64 22.89 -4.86
N ILE A 203 -13.41 23.09 -4.37
CA ILE A 203 -12.99 24.36 -3.78
C ILE A 203 -12.99 25.46 -4.85
N GLU A 204 -12.40 25.19 -6.02
CA GLU A 204 -12.41 26.14 -7.14
C GLU A 204 -13.83 26.48 -7.63
N LEU A 205 -14.70 25.47 -7.76
CA LEU A 205 -16.08 25.67 -8.19
C LEU A 205 -16.93 26.45 -7.19
N LYS A 206 -16.58 26.45 -5.89
CA LYS A 206 -17.27 27.25 -4.87
C LYS A 206 -17.11 28.74 -5.13
N ASN A 207 -15.98 29.16 -5.69
CA ASN A 207 -15.66 30.55 -5.99
C ASN A 207 -16.41 31.09 -7.23
N LEU A 208 -17.01 30.22 -8.06
CA LEU A 208 -17.77 30.64 -9.25
C LEU A 208 -19.23 31.01 -8.93
N PRO A 209 -19.77 32.16 -9.35
CA PRO A 209 -21.12 32.60 -8.98
C PRO A 209 -22.28 31.87 -9.70
N LYS A 210 -22.06 31.21 -10.85
CA LYS A 210 -23.15 30.64 -11.68
C LYS A 210 -23.27 29.11 -11.58
N LYS A 211 -24.43 28.62 -11.11
CA LYS A 211 -24.74 27.18 -10.90
C LYS A 211 -24.68 26.32 -12.17
N ASN A 212 -25.06 26.87 -13.33
CA ASN A 212 -25.08 26.13 -14.61
C ASN A 212 -23.66 25.86 -15.15
N LYS A 213 -22.73 26.82 -15.01
CA LYS A 213 -21.32 26.63 -15.41
C LYS A 213 -20.64 25.55 -14.55
N ARG A 214 -20.97 25.46 -13.24
CA ARG A 214 -20.41 24.44 -12.33
C ARG A 214 -20.70 23.00 -12.76
N LYS A 215 -21.91 22.72 -13.28
CA LYS A 215 -22.29 21.38 -13.73
C LYS A 215 -21.56 20.94 -15.00
N SER A 216 -21.28 21.90 -15.90
CA SER A 216 -20.51 21.65 -17.13
C SER A 216 -19.05 21.31 -16.82
N TYR A 217 -18.42 22.05 -15.91
CA TYR A 217 -17.01 21.82 -15.53
C TYR A 217 -16.80 20.48 -14.78
N LEU A 218 -17.76 20.05 -13.96
CA LEU A 218 -17.68 18.74 -13.27
C LEU A 218 -17.70 17.54 -14.23
N ASN A 219 -18.36 17.69 -15.38
CA ASN A 219 -18.50 16.62 -16.36
C ASN A 219 -17.39 16.63 -17.42
N ASN A 220 -16.46 17.59 -17.37
CA ASN A 220 -15.41 17.73 -18.38
C ASN A 220 -14.12 17.00 -17.93
N PRO A 221 -13.69 15.94 -18.63
CA PRO A 221 -12.50 15.17 -18.25
C PRO A 221 -11.20 15.98 -18.34
N LEU A 222 -11.13 17.00 -19.20
CA LEU A 222 -9.94 17.85 -19.34
C LEU A 222 -9.71 18.72 -18.10
N VAL A 223 -10.77 19.13 -17.42
CA VAL A 223 -10.68 19.91 -16.17
C VAL A 223 -10.13 19.01 -15.06
N TRP A 224 -10.58 17.76 -15.01
CA TRP A 224 -10.06 16.75 -14.09
C TRP A 224 -8.58 16.46 -14.34
N LEU A 225 -8.17 16.31 -15.60
CA LEU A 225 -6.78 16.04 -15.98
C LEU A 225 -5.89 17.25 -15.67
N LYS A 226 -6.33 18.48 -15.97
CA LYS A 226 -5.60 19.70 -15.59
C LYS A 226 -5.49 19.84 -14.06
N ALA A 227 -6.58 19.60 -13.31
CA ALA A 227 -6.55 19.62 -11.85
C ALA A 227 -5.66 18.54 -11.23
N PHE A 228 -5.55 17.38 -11.89
CA PHE A 228 -4.65 16.30 -11.51
C PHE A 228 -3.18 16.64 -11.75
N VAL A 229 -2.86 17.25 -12.89
CA VAL A 229 -1.47 17.59 -13.29
C VAL A 229 -0.95 18.84 -12.60
N PHE A 230 -1.75 19.90 -12.51
CA PHE A 230 -1.30 21.21 -12.05
C PHE A 230 -1.55 21.46 -10.54
N GLY A 231 -2.46 20.72 -9.89
CA GLY A 231 -2.76 20.92 -8.48
C GLY A 231 -3.11 22.38 -8.11
N GLN A 232 -3.07 22.74 -6.83
CA GLN A 232 -3.08 24.16 -6.42
C GLN A 232 -1.69 24.76 -6.65
N THR A 233 -1.32 25.07 -7.89
CA THR A 233 -0.19 25.98 -8.13
C THR A 233 -0.53 27.38 -7.63
N GLU A 234 0.37 27.99 -6.86
CA GLU A 234 0.25 29.35 -6.31
C GLU A 234 0.26 30.46 -7.37
N GLU A 235 0.41 30.11 -8.66
CA GLU A 235 0.27 31.08 -9.75
C GLU A 235 -1.20 31.51 -9.86
N ASN A 236 -1.42 32.81 -9.68
CA ASN A 236 -2.70 33.52 -9.56
C ASN A 236 -3.72 33.35 -10.72
N GLU A 237 -3.50 32.42 -11.65
CA GLU A 237 -4.48 32.06 -12.67
C GLU A 237 -5.18 30.75 -12.29
N SER A 238 -6.44 30.88 -11.85
CA SER A 238 -7.28 29.71 -11.60
C SER A 238 -7.33 28.81 -12.85
N ILE A 239 -7.28 27.48 -12.66
CA ILE A 239 -7.32 26.46 -13.74
C ILE A 239 -8.50 26.71 -14.70
N LEU A 240 -9.58 27.29 -14.15
CA LEU A 240 -10.80 27.67 -14.85
C LEU A 240 -10.66 28.95 -15.70
N GLN A 241 -9.89 29.96 -15.28
CA GLN A 241 -9.58 31.15 -16.08
C GLN A 241 -8.74 30.80 -17.30
N LYS A 242 -7.73 29.94 -17.13
CA LYS A 242 -6.89 29.49 -18.25
C LYS A 242 -7.70 28.74 -19.31
N ASN A 243 -8.62 27.87 -18.89
CA ASN A 243 -9.54 27.19 -19.82
C ASN A 243 -10.52 28.14 -20.52
N GLU A 244 -11.02 29.17 -19.84
CA GLU A 244 -11.92 30.16 -20.45
C GLU A 244 -11.17 31.05 -21.45
N ASN A 245 -9.92 31.42 -21.15
CA ASN A 245 -9.02 32.13 -22.06
C ASN A 245 -8.61 31.27 -23.27
N ASP A 246 -8.28 29.99 -23.08
CA ASP A 246 -7.96 29.05 -24.16
C ASP A 246 -9.17 28.86 -25.10
N ILE A 247 -10.39 28.74 -24.56
CA ILE A 247 -11.62 28.60 -25.37
C ILE A 247 -11.96 29.89 -26.12
N ASN A 248 -11.75 31.05 -25.49
CA ASN A 248 -12.02 32.34 -26.11
C ASN A 248 -11.00 32.65 -27.22
N THR A 249 -9.72 32.38 -27.00
CA THR A 249 -8.68 32.51 -28.05
C THR A 249 -8.92 31.54 -29.20
N PHE A 250 -9.35 30.30 -28.95
CA PHE A 250 -9.71 29.37 -30.02
C PHE A 250 -10.91 29.87 -30.86
N LYS A 251 -11.91 30.49 -30.20
CA LYS A 251 -13.06 31.10 -30.90
C LYS A 251 -12.66 32.35 -31.69
N GLU A 252 -11.75 33.18 -31.17
CA GLU A 252 -11.23 34.35 -31.87
C GLU A 252 -10.41 33.95 -33.10
N GLN A 253 -9.58 32.91 -33.00
CA GLN A 253 -8.83 32.37 -34.13
C GLN A 253 -9.76 31.83 -35.23
N ILE A 254 -10.83 31.13 -34.84
CA ILE A 254 -11.86 30.67 -35.79
C ILE A 254 -12.55 31.87 -36.44
N ASN A 255 -13.00 32.86 -35.67
CA ASN A 255 -13.68 34.04 -36.22
C ASN A 255 -12.77 34.88 -37.13
N HIS A 256 -11.47 34.99 -36.84
CA HIS A 256 -10.51 35.64 -37.73
C HIS A 256 -10.22 34.86 -39.01
N SER A 257 -10.33 33.52 -39.00
CA SER A 257 -10.21 32.70 -40.21
C SER A 257 -11.41 32.77 -41.15
N TYR A 258 -12.54 33.33 -40.69
CA TYR A 258 -13.77 33.51 -41.47
C TYR A 258 -14.03 34.95 -41.93
N GLN A 259 -13.11 35.89 -41.69
CA GLN A 259 -13.16 37.21 -42.31
C GLN A 259 -12.31 37.20 -43.60
N PRO A 260 -12.92 37.49 -44.79
CA PRO A 260 -12.22 37.50 -46.08
C PRO A 260 -11.19 38.63 -46.19
#